data_AF-A0A501Y1G2-F1
#
_entry.id   AF-A0A501Y1G2-F1
#
_cell.length_a   1.000
_cell.length_b   1.000
_cell.length_c   1.000
_cell.angle_alpha   90.00
_cell.angle_beta   90.00
_cell.angle_gamma   90.00
#
_symmetry.space_group_name_H-M   'P 1'
#
loop_
_entity.id
_entity.type
_entity.pdbx_description
1 polymer ?
#
loop_
_entity_poly.entity_id
_entity_poly.type
_entity_poly.pdbx_seq_one_letter_code
_entity_poly.pdbx_strand_id
1 'polypeptide(L)'
;MTNAEFDINSFDVLYNKLTLELIELASHLPDAACNQTFFYKITPSPQTFDKFKVELFSDIKARGWIASSLTQMTLSEDSIGRTRITPGIIIFPLSEYIHINQLVEKINITKDNIQALLSTHDLHKLRATLTRQNALCSLVMLTRKIHVLKCEEKSTISVSWYMRSGMRVLKEKDFSTRIQKAVQNNILEFSKGNEYLEIFQKNQKTHSFRIKRNIIPTTIYNIWKAGSSKEKQQYNGQTPLFIFSDCDIKVKHLESNYGAKPRSKRNDATPDTDLLIPELHIYMSKINKD
;
A
#
# COMPACT_ATOMS: atom_id res chain seq x y z
N MET A 1 -4.67 -13.68 -34.54
CA MET A 1 -4.02 -12.74 -33.61
C MET A 1 -4.66 -11.39 -33.84
N THR A 2 -5.72 -11.07 -33.09
CA THR A 2 -6.39 -9.77 -33.19
C THR A 2 -5.73 -8.82 -32.20
N ASN A 3 -5.04 -7.80 -32.73
CA ASN A 3 -4.67 -6.60 -31.98
C ASN A 3 -5.95 -6.02 -31.38
N ALA A 4 -6.16 -6.22 -30.08
CA ALA A 4 -7.09 -5.39 -29.35
C ALA A 4 -6.46 -4.00 -29.29
N GLU A 5 -6.93 -3.10 -30.15
CA GLU A 5 -6.61 -1.69 -30.05
C GLU A 5 -6.89 -1.23 -28.62
N PHE A 6 -5.94 -0.49 -28.06
CA PHE A 6 -6.09 0.23 -26.81
C PHE A 6 -7.31 1.16 -26.92
N ASP A 7 -8.45 0.74 -26.40
CA ASP A 7 -9.61 1.61 -26.29
C ASP A 7 -9.40 2.50 -25.07
N ILE A 8 -8.76 3.65 -25.28
CA ILE A 8 -8.57 4.68 -24.24
C ILE A 8 -9.90 5.07 -23.57
N ASN A 9 -11.02 4.94 -24.31
CA ASN A 9 -12.35 5.18 -23.78
C ASN A 9 -12.72 4.18 -22.68
N SER A 10 -12.19 2.95 -22.71
CA SER A 10 -12.43 1.96 -21.65
C SER A 10 -11.84 2.41 -20.30
N PHE A 11 -10.66 3.05 -20.29
CA PHE A 11 -10.09 3.58 -19.06
C PHE A 11 -10.89 4.77 -18.53
N ASP A 12 -11.27 5.71 -19.41
CA ASP A 12 -12.08 6.88 -19.02
C ASP A 12 -13.46 6.46 -18.46
N VAL A 13 -14.11 5.47 -19.10
CA VAL A 13 -15.36 4.88 -18.62
C VAL A 13 -15.18 4.24 -17.24
N LEU A 14 -14.12 3.45 -17.03
CA LEU A 14 -13.86 2.82 -15.73
C LEU A 14 -13.53 3.84 -14.64
N TYR A 15 -12.80 4.91 -14.97
CA TYR A 15 -12.48 5.99 -14.02
C TYR A 15 -13.74 6.74 -13.57
N ASN A 16 -14.62 7.09 -14.52
CA ASN A 16 -15.88 7.76 -14.23
C ASN A 16 -16.82 6.85 -13.44
N LYS A 17 -16.91 5.57 -13.83
CA LYS A 17 -17.67 4.56 -13.10
C LYS A 17 -17.18 4.43 -11.65
N LEU A 18 -15.87 4.27 -11.45
CA LEU A 18 -15.28 4.19 -10.11
C LEU A 18 -15.58 5.43 -9.27
N THR A 19 -15.52 6.62 -9.88
CA THR A 19 -15.82 7.88 -9.19
C THR A 19 -17.27 7.90 -8.69
N LEU A 20 -18.23 7.51 -9.52
CA LEU A 20 -19.64 7.45 -9.13
C LEU A 20 -19.90 6.41 -8.03
N GLU A 21 -19.32 5.21 -8.17
CA GLU A 21 -19.45 4.14 -7.17
C GLU A 21 -18.85 4.55 -5.81
N LEU A 22 -17.73 5.28 -5.80
CA LEU A 22 -17.13 5.82 -4.58
C LEU A 22 -18.00 6.92 -3.93
N ILE A 23 -18.61 7.80 -4.73
CA ILE A 23 -19.55 8.82 -4.26
C ILE A 23 -20.80 8.17 -3.66
N GLU A 24 -21.36 7.16 -4.34
CA GLU A 24 -22.51 6.40 -3.86
C GLU A 24 -22.22 5.79 -2.48
N LEU A 25 -21.12 5.04 -2.35
CA LEU A 25 -20.72 4.49 -1.05
C LEU A 25 -20.49 5.58 -0.01
N ALA A 26 -19.75 6.65 -0.34
CA ALA A 26 -19.44 7.72 0.59
C ALA A 26 -20.70 8.46 1.08
N SER A 27 -21.72 8.60 0.23
CA SER A 27 -23.00 9.23 0.58
C SER A 27 -23.80 8.41 1.60
N HIS A 28 -23.62 7.10 1.63
CA HIS A 28 -24.33 6.19 2.53
C HIS A 28 -23.72 6.13 3.94
N LEU A 29 -22.39 6.30 4.06
CA LEU A 29 -21.69 6.11 5.34
C LEU A 29 -22.13 7.02 6.50
N PRO A 30 -22.46 8.31 6.31
CA PRO A 30 -22.86 9.18 7.41
C PRO A 30 -24.12 8.73 8.14
N ASP A 31 -25.05 8.09 7.42
CA ASP A 31 -26.39 7.74 7.90
C ASP A 31 -26.54 6.25 8.26
N ALA A 32 -25.64 5.38 7.77
CA ALA A 32 -25.64 3.96 8.07
C ALA A 32 -25.53 3.68 9.58
N ALA A 33 -26.23 2.65 10.06
CA ALA A 33 -26.13 2.21 11.45
C ALA A 33 -24.69 1.73 11.72
N CYS A 34 -24.05 2.23 12.78
CA CYS A 34 -22.70 1.79 13.14
C CYS A 34 -22.53 1.62 14.65
N ASN A 35 -21.76 0.61 15.03
CA ASN A 35 -21.42 0.34 16.41
C ASN A 35 -20.21 1.19 16.87
N GLN A 36 -19.18 1.30 16.02
CA GLN A 36 -17.96 2.06 16.29
C GLN A 36 -17.34 2.54 14.98
N THR A 37 -16.72 3.71 14.99
CA THR A 37 -15.99 4.24 13.82
C THR A 37 -14.71 4.95 14.26
N PHE A 38 -13.61 4.73 13.54
CA PHE A 38 -12.32 5.35 13.80
C PHE A 38 -11.64 5.77 12.50
N PHE A 39 -11.06 6.97 12.48
CA PHE A 39 -10.25 7.46 11.37
C PHE A 39 -8.90 7.96 11.88
N TYR A 40 -7.83 7.59 11.19
CA TYR A 40 -6.46 7.91 11.59
C TYR A 40 -5.86 8.90 10.59
N LYS A 41 -5.88 10.18 10.93
CA LYS A 41 -5.24 11.21 10.12
C LYS A 41 -3.74 11.15 10.34
N ILE A 42 -3.02 10.80 9.28
CA ILE A 42 -1.57 10.67 9.28
C ILE A 42 -0.95 11.93 8.67
N THR A 43 -0.10 12.59 9.46
CA THR A 43 0.66 13.76 9.02
C THR A 43 2.15 13.43 9.05
N PRO A 44 2.88 13.47 7.92
CA PRO A 44 4.32 13.26 7.92
C PRO A 44 5.04 14.38 8.68
N SER A 45 6.13 14.03 9.36
CA SER A 45 7.01 15.01 9.99
C SER A 45 7.68 15.89 8.93
N PRO A 46 7.73 17.22 9.11
CA PRO A 46 8.43 18.11 8.18
C PRO A 46 9.95 17.86 8.16
N GLN A 47 10.50 17.22 9.20
CA GLN A 47 11.95 17.04 9.40
C GLN A 47 12.47 15.71 8.87
N THR A 48 11.63 14.66 8.81
CA THR A 48 12.07 13.29 8.53
C THR A 48 10.98 12.50 7.81
N PHE A 49 11.37 11.74 6.79
CA PHE A 49 10.44 11.01 5.93
C PHE A 49 9.82 9.74 6.54
N ASP A 50 10.24 9.34 7.74
CA ASP A 50 9.90 8.09 8.44
C ASP A 50 9.14 8.29 9.77
N LYS A 51 8.93 9.54 10.20
CA LYS A 51 8.15 9.88 11.40
C LYS A 51 6.79 10.48 11.02
N PHE A 52 5.75 10.07 11.72
CA PHE A 52 4.36 10.37 11.42
C PHE A 52 3.58 10.67 12.70
N LYS A 53 2.81 11.76 12.64
CA LYS A 53 1.82 12.11 13.65
C LYS A 53 0.53 11.43 13.28
N VAL A 54 -0.11 10.81 14.27
CA VAL A 54 -1.43 10.21 14.12
C VAL A 54 -2.41 10.97 14.99
N GLU A 55 -3.43 11.53 14.36
CA GLU A 55 -4.60 12.11 15.02
C GLU A 55 -5.78 11.14 14.85
N LEU A 56 -6.36 10.71 15.97
CA LEU A 56 -7.51 9.81 16.00
C LEU A 56 -8.80 10.62 16.02
N PHE A 57 -9.69 10.33 15.09
CA PHE A 57 -11.09 10.76 15.11
C PHE A 57 -11.98 9.55 15.36
N SER A 58 -13.09 9.74 16.06
CA SER A 58 -14.10 8.71 16.30
C SER A 58 -15.48 9.10 15.78
N ASP A 59 -16.36 8.11 15.70
CA ASP A 59 -17.81 8.26 15.51
C ASP A 59 -18.16 9.06 14.24
N ILE A 60 -19.12 9.99 14.33
CA ILE A 60 -19.62 10.76 13.19
C ILE A 60 -18.52 11.55 12.48
N LYS A 61 -17.53 12.08 13.23
CA LYS A 61 -16.38 12.78 12.64
C LYS A 61 -15.52 11.81 11.83
N ALA A 62 -15.26 10.62 12.37
CA ALA A 62 -14.53 9.59 11.63
C ALA A 62 -15.27 9.14 10.37
N ARG A 63 -16.60 8.99 10.42
CA ARG A 63 -17.41 8.64 9.24
C ARG A 63 -17.30 9.69 8.14
N GLY A 64 -17.44 10.96 8.49
CA GLY A 64 -17.26 12.07 7.54
C GLY A 64 -15.87 12.08 6.90
N TRP A 65 -14.82 11.85 7.68
CA TRP A 65 -13.45 11.74 7.16
C TRP A 65 -13.25 10.53 6.25
N ILE A 66 -13.84 9.37 6.58
CA ILE A 66 -13.77 8.17 5.75
C ILE A 66 -14.53 8.38 4.44
N ALA A 67 -15.75 8.92 4.48
CA ALA A 67 -16.55 9.24 3.31
C ALA A 67 -15.80 10.21 2.37
N SER A 68 -15.27 11.32 2.92
CA SER A 68 -14.44 12.25 2.18
C SER A 68 -13.18 11.58 1.60
N SER A 69 -12.53 10.70 2.37
CA SER A 69 -11.33 9.98 1.91
C SER A 69 -11.61 9.03 0.74
N LEU A 70 -12.81 8.45 0.65
CA LEU A 70 -13.23 7.59 -0.47
C LEU A 70 -13.40 8.40 -1.75
N THR A 71 -14.09 9.53 -1.70
CA THR A 71 -14.30 10.38 -2.89
C THR A 71 -13.00 11.02 -3.38
N GLN A 72 -12.10 11.37 -2.45
CA GLN A 72 -10.79 11.94 -2.78
C GLN A 72 -9.86 10.95 -3.50
N MET A 73 -10.17 9.64 -3.53
CA MET A 73 -9.38 8.66 -4.28
C MET A 73 -9.36 8.95 -5.80
N THR A 74 -10.39 9.60 -6.33
CA THR A 74 -10.45 10.01 -7.74
C THR A 74 -10.44 11.53 -7.91
N LEU A 75 -10.94 12.32 -6.93
CA LEU A 75 -11.23 13.74 -7.13
C LEU A 75 -10.10 14.73 -6.78
N SER A 76 -9.22 14.45 -5.81
CA SER A 76 -8.29 15.50 -5.34
C SER A 76 -7.09 14.95 -4.55
N GLU A 77 -6.38 13.95 -5.09
CA GLU A 77 -5.24 13.39 -4.37
C GLU A 77 -4.06 14.39 -4.35
N ASP A 78 -3.89 15.18 -3.30
CA ASP A 78 -2.70 16.01 -3.08
C ASP A 78 -1.44 15.13 -2.82
N SER A 79 -0.93 14.49 -3.85
CA SER A 79 0.26 13.65 -3.80
C SER A 79 1.44 14.37 -4.45
N ILE A 80 2.20 15.14 -3.67
CA ILE A 80 3.57 15.53 -4.04
C ILE A 80 4.46 14.31 -3.79
N GLY A 81 4.49 13.39 -4.77
CA GLY A 81 5.38 12.23 -4.78
C GLY A 81 5.04 11.07 -3.83
N ARG A 82 3.88 11.08 -3.16
CA ARG A 82 3.44 10.03 -2.23
C ARG A 82 1.95 9.73 -2.37
N THR A 83 1.65 8.49 -2.74
CA THR A 83 0.26 8.02 -2.79
C THR A 83 -0.37 8.05 -1.39
N ARG A 84 -1.45 8.82 -1.23
CA ARG A 84 -2.10 9.05 0.06
C ARG A 84 -2.60 7.74 0.66
N ILE A 85 -2.56 7.60 1.98
CA ILE A 85 -3.19 6.47 2.68
C ILE A 85 -4.28 7.00 3.59
N THR A 86 -5.38 6.25 3.71
CA THR A 86 -6.57 6.66 4.45
C THR A 86 -7.04 5.55 5.39
N PRO A 87 -6.21 5.16 6.38
CA PRO A 87 -6.58 4.16 7.36
C PRO A 87 -7.81 4.61 8.17
N GLY A 88 -8.77 3.70 8.29
CA GLY A 88 -10.00 3.90 9.05
C GLY A 88 -10.69 2.55 9.27
N ILE A 89 -11.50 2.47 10.32
CA ILE A 89 -12.32 1.29 10.63
C ILE A 89 -13.75 1.77 10.81
N ILE A 90 -14.70 1.08 10.17
CA ILE A 90 -16.11 1.19 10.51
C ILE A 90 -16.63 -0.19 10.89
N ILE A 91 -17.27 -0.28 12.06
CA ILE A 91 -17.91 -1.49 12.55
C ILE A 91 -19.42 -1.27 12.45
N PHE A 92 -20.04 -1.99 11.52
CA PHE A 92 -21.48 -2.03 11.27
C PHE A 92 -22.12 -3.25 11.97
N PRO A 93 -23.42 -3.18 12.32
CA PRO A 93 -24.20 -4.38 12.63
C PRO A 93 -24.30 -5.29 11.39
N LEU A 94 -24.57 -6.59 11.59
CA LEU A 94 -24.66 -7.54 10.48
C LEU A 94 -25.79 -7.22 9.48
N SER A 95 -26.83 -6.50 9.93
CA SER A 95 -27.94 -6.05 9.07
C SER A 95 -27.49 -5.19 7.88
N GLU A 96 -26.41 -4.43 8.03
CA GLU A 96 -25.87 -3.56 6.97
C GLU A 96 -25.03 -4.32 5.93
N TYR A 97 -24.69 -5.59 6.20
CA TYR A 97 -23.72 -6.35 5.41
C TYR A 97 -24.12 -6.44 3.94
N ILE A 98 -25.36 -6.82 3.64
CA ILE A 98 -25.79 -7.07 2.27
C ILE A 98 -25.63 -5.80 1.43
N HIS A 99 -26.15 -4.67 1.90
CA HIS A 99 -26.16 -3.44 1.13
C HIS A 99 -24.75 -2.85 0.96
N ILE A 100 -23.99 -2.69 2.06
CA ILE A 100 -22.66 -2.06 2.00
C ILE A 100 -21.66 -2.97 1.26
N ASN A 101 -21.73 -4.29 1.46
CA ASN A 101 -20.85 -5.22 0.75
C ASN A 101 -21.10 -5.20 -0.76
N GLN A 102 -22.35 -5.11 -1.22
CA GLN A 102 -22.66 -4.96 -2.65
C GLN A 102 -22.03 -3.70 -3.26
N LEU A 103 -22.08 -2.56 -2.55
CA LEU A 103 -21.42 -1.32 -3.00
C LEU A 103 -19.90 -1.49 -3.07
N VAL A 104 -19.29 -2.09 -2.05
CA VAL A 104 -17.84 -2.34 -2.02
C VAL A 104 -17.39 -3.33 -3.08
N GLU A 105 -18.19 -4.37 -3.37
CA GLU A 105 -17.92 -5.35 -4.42
C GLU A 105 -17.92 -4.69 -5.81
N LYS A 106 -18.92 -3.85 -6.12
CA LYS A 106 -18.94 -3.08 -7.38
C LYS A 106 -17.67 -2.25 -7.55
N ILE A 107 -17.30 -1.49 -6.51
CA ILE A 107 -16.06 -0.70 -6.50
C ILE A 107 -14.86 -1.60 -6.77
N ASN A 108 -14.69 -2.67 -5.99
CA ASN A 108 -13.52 -3.54 -6.11
C ASN A 108 -13.43 -4.26 -7.47
N ILE A 109 -14.57 -4.61 -8.09
CA ILE A 109 -14.61 -5.13 -9.47
C ILE A 109 -14.12 -4.07 -10.47
N THR A 110 -14.59 -2.83 -10.37
CA THR A 110 -14.11 -1.73 -11.22
C THR A 110 -12.62 -1.50 -11.03
N LYS A 111 -12.12 -1.57 -9.79
CA LYS A 111 -10.68 -1.48 -9.47
C LYS A 111 -9.87 -2.63 -10.07
N ASP A 112 -10.40 -3.85 -10.07
CA ASP A 112 -9.77 -5.01 -10.70
C ASP A 112 -9.67 -4.86 -12.22
N ASN A 113 -10.70 -4.31 -12.87
CA ASN A 113 -10.67 -4.01 -14.30
C ASN A 113 -9.63 -2.93 -14.64
N ILE A 114 -9.52 -1.88 -13.82
CA ILE A 114 -8.46 -0.88 -13.96
C ILE A 114 -7.08 -1.54 -13.78
N GLN A 115 -6.91 -2.39 -12.78
CA GLN A 115 -5.66 -3.12 -12.55
C GLN A 115 -5.28 -4.01 -13.74
N ALA A 116 -6.25 -4.67 -14.37
CA ALA A 116 -6.03 -5.47 -15.58
C ALA A 116 -5.55 -4.61 -16.76
N LEU A 117 -6.15 -3.42 -16.97
CA LEU A 117 -5.67 -2.47 -17.99
C LEU A 117 -4.24 -2.02 -17.75
N LEU A 118 -3.89 -1.69 -16.50
CA LEU A 118 -2.53 -1.28 -16.12
C LEU A 118 -1.48 -2.36 -16.35
N SER A 119 -1.87 -3.64 -16.26
CA SER A 119 -0.98 -4.78 -16.49
C SER A 119 -0.79 -5.12 -17.97
N THR A 120 -1.69 -4.67 -18.84
CA THR A 120 -1.73 -5.07 -20.26
C THR A 120 -1.36 -3.95 -21.23
N HIS A 121 -1.40 -2.69 -20.79
CA HIS A 121 -1.21 -1.53 -21.66
C HIS A 121 -0.05 -0.62 -21.23
N ASP A 122 0.30 0.32 -22.12
CA ASP A 122 1.34 1.31 -21.87
C ASP A 122 0.96 2.26 -20.74
N LEU A 123 1.71 2.17 -19.63
CA LEU A 123 1.54 3.00 -18.45
C LEU A 123 1.70 4.50 -18.74
N HIS A 124 2.50 4.90 -19.72
CA HIS A 124 2.66 6.32 -20.06
C HIS A 124 1.39 6.90 -20.67
N LYS A 125 0.72 6.14 -21.55
CA LYS A 125 -0.56 6.54 -22.16
C LYS A 125 -1.69 6.60 -21.13
N LEU A 126 -1.75 5.61 -20.24
CA LEU A 126 -2.73 5.59 -19.14
C LEU A 126 -2.52 6.76 -18.17
N ARG A 127 -1.26 7.09 -17.84
CA ARG A 127 -0.94 8.28 -17.04
C ARG A 127 -1.37 9.56 -17.72
N ALA A 128 -1.05 9.74 -19.00
CA ALA A 128 -1.47 10.93 -19.75
C ALA A 128 -3.00 11.09 -19.76
N THR A 129 -3.73 9.98 -19.90
CA THR A 129 -5.19 9.96 -19.82
C THR A 129 -5.69 10.37 -18.44
N LEU A 130 -5.16 9.75 -17.39
CA LEU A 130 -5.50 10.11 -16.01
C LEU A 130 -5.20 11.59 -15.72
N THR A 131 -4.08 12.13 -16.22
CA THR A 131 -3.73 13.53 -16.05
C THR A 131 -4.76 14.49 -16.65
N ARG A 132 -5.42 14.11 -17.76
CA ARG A 132 -6.51 14.91 -18.33
C ARG A 132 -7.77 14.91 -17.46
N GLN A 133 -8.04 13.81 -16.76
CA GLN A 133 -9.17 13.70 -15.82
C GLN A 133 -8.86 14.41 -14.50
N ASN A 134 -7.71 14.07 -13.92
CA ASN A 134 -7.19 14.63 -12.68
C ASN A 134 -5.67 14.47 -12.60
N ALA A 135 -4.94 15.57 -12.80
CA ALA A 135 -3.49 15.62 -12.76
C ALA A 135 -2.87 15.17 -11.43
N LEU A 136 -3.63 15.22 -10.33
CA LEU A 136 -3.15 14.91 -9.00
C LEU A 136 -3.44 13.45 -8.59
N CYS A 137 -4.30 12.74 -9.32
CA CYS A 137 -4.67 11.36 -9.01
C CYS A 137 -3.56 10.35 -9.36
N SER A 138 -3.28 9.43 -8.44
CA SER A 138 -2.35 8.31 -8.64
C SER A 138 -3.06 7.06 -9.17
N LEU A 139 -2.49 6.44 -10.21
CA LEU A 139 -2.92 5.12 -10.70
C LEU A 139 -2.94 4.05 -9.59
N VAL A 140 -2.06 4.17 -8.59
CA VAL A 140 -1.99 3.23 -7.46
C VAL A 140 -3.23 3.37 -6.56
N MET A 141 -3.78 4.57 -6.38
CA MET A 141 -5.01 4.74 -5.60
C MET A 141 -6.20 4.07 -6.29
N LEU A 142 -6.25 4.14 -7.62
CA LEU A 142 -7.33 3.55 -8.39
C LEU A 142 -7.43 2.04 -8.19
N THR A 143 -6.34 1.35 -7.85
CA THR A 143 -6.34 -0.12 -7.69
C THR A 143 -6.35 -0.61 -6.24
N ARG A 144 -6.21 0.27 -5.24
CA ARG A 144 -6.29 -0.13 -3.83
C ARG A 144 -7.71 -0.50 -3.45
N LYS A 145 -7.91 -1.76 -3.05
CA LYS A 145 -9.21 -2.30 -2.64
C LYS A 145 -9.67 -1.75 -1.29
N ILE A 146 -10.98 -1.66 -1.13
CA ILE A 146 -11.61 -1.47 0.18
C ILE A 146 -11.80 -2.86 0.79
N HIS A 147 -11.40 -3.04 2.04
CA HIS A 147 -11.48 -4.34 2.69
C HIS A 147 -12.78 -4.47 3.47
N VAL A 148 -13.45 -5.62 3.32
CA VAL A 148 -14.67 -6.00 4.07
C VAL A 148 -14.38 -7.28 4.84
N LEU A 149 -14.83 -7.32 6.09
CA LEU A 149 -14.72 -8.49 6.96
C LEU A 149 -16.04 -8.73 7.70
N LYS A 150 -16.55 -9.96 7.64
CA LYS A 150 -17.64 -10.41 8.51
C LYS A 150 -17.05 -11.09 9.74
N CYS A 151 -17.42 -10.63 10.94
CA CYS A 151 -17.00 -11.21 12.20
C CYS A 151 -18.22 -11.78 12.93
N GLU A 152 -18.29 -13.10 13.05
CA GLU A 152 -19.37 -13.81 13.75
C GLU A 152 -19.00 -14.12 15.22
N GLU A 153 -17.81 -13.70 15.64
CA GLU A 153 -17.26 -13.95 16.97
C GLU A 153 -16.58 -12.68 17.50
N LYS A 154 -16.47 -12.59 18.83
CA LYS A 154 -15.71 -11.52 19.49
C LYS A 154 -14.29 -11.48 18.93
N SER A 155 -13.79 -10.31 18.59
CA SER A 155 -12.49 -10.17 17.94
C SER A 155 -11.73 -8.94 18.43
N THR A 156 -10.41 -8.98 18.31
CA THR A 156 -9.54 -7.82 18.50
C THR A 156 -8.95 -7.42 17.15
N ILE A 157 -8.98 -6.13 16.86
CA ILE A 157 -8.33 -5.55 15.68
C ILE A 157 -7.24 -4.62 16.18
N SER A 158 -6.06 -4.71 15.59
CA SER A 158 -4.99 -3.73 15.80
C SER A 158 -4.64 -3.04 14.51
N VAL A 159 -4.64 -1.72 14.55
CA VAL A 159 -4.05 -0.88 13.51
C VAL A 159 -2.60 -0.65 13.89
N SER A 160 -1.68 -0.87 12.95
CA SER A 160 -0.24 -0.76 13.23
C SER A 160 0.53 -0.23 12.05
N TRP A 161 1.68 0.38 12.34
CA TRP A 161 2.68 0.68 11.32
C TRP A 161 3.26 -0.58 10.73
N TYR A 162 3.47 -0.50 9.43
CA TYR A 162 4.11 -1.51 8.63
C TYR A 162 5.40 -0.99 8.02
N MET A 163 6.46 -1.22 8.79
CA MET A 163 7.84 -0.92 8.45
C MET A 163 8.40 -2.10 7.65
N ARG A 164 8.22 -2.11 6.32
CA ARG A 164 8.87 -3.07 5.44
C ARG A 164 10.16 -2.46 4.86
N SER A 165 11.19 -3.28 4.72
CA SER A 165 12.23 -3.02 3.72
C SER A 165 11.82 -3.70 2.42
N GLY A 166 11.86 -2.97 1.31
CA GLY A 166 11.63 -3.52 -0.01
C GLY A 166 12.88 -4.27 -0.44
N MET A 167 12.79 -5.58 -0.57
CA MET A 167 13.88 -6.40 -1.05
C MET A 167 13.57 -6.92 -2.46
N ARG A 168 14.50 -6.72 -3.39
CA ARG A 168 14.43 -7.30 -4.74
C ARG A 168 15.74 -7.97 -5.07
N VAL A 169 15.68 -9.25 -5.44
CA VAL A 169 16.82 -9.97 -6.02
C VAL A 169 17.11 -9.40 -7.40
N LEU A 170 18.38 -9.09 -7.65
CA LEU A 170 18.85 -8.60 -8.93
C LEU A 170 19.29 -9.76 -9.80
N LYS A 171 18.62 -9.90 -10.95
CA LYS A 171 19.12 -10.73 -12.04
C LYS A 171 20.25 -9.99 -12.76
N GLU A 172 21.08 -10.71 -13.49
CA GLU A 172 22.23 -10.16 -14.23
C GLU A 172 21.89 -8.89 -15.01
N LYS A 173 20.88 -8.94 -15.90
CA LYS A 173 20.45 -7.78 -16.68
C LYS A 173 20.10 -6.56 -15.80
N ASP A 174 19.38 -6.80 -14.70
CA ASP A 174 18.96 -5.75 -13.77
C ASP A 174 20.15 -5.16 -12.99
N PHE A 175 21.10 -6.01 -12.60
CA PHE A 175 22.34 -5.59 -11.93
C PHE A 175 23.20 -4.75 -12.86
N SER A 176 23.54 -5.26 -14.05
CA SER A 176 24.40 -4.58 -15.01
C SER A 176 23.83 -3.25 -15.47
N THR A 177 22.55 -3.22 -15.81
CA THR A 177 21.86 -1.98 -16.21
C THR A 177 21.92 -0.93 -15.10
N ARG A 178 21.80 -1.37 -13.84
CA ARG A 178 21.83 -0.47 -12.68
C ARG A 178 23.22 0.10 -12.43
N ILE A 179 24.29 -0.71 -12.54
CA ILE A 179 25.66 -0.23 -12.43
C ILE A 179 25.98 0.77 -13.54
N GLN A 180 25.64 0.44 -14.79
CA GLN A 180 25.84 1.33 -15.94
C GLN A 180 25.14 2.68 -15.75
N LYS A 181 23.88 2.66 -15.31
CA LYS A 181 23.14 3.89 -14.98
C LYS A 181 23.77 4.67 -13.82
N ALA A 182 24.32 3.99 -12.82
CA ALA A 182 24.97 4.66 -11.70
C ALA A 182 26.25 5.39 -12.15
N VAL A 183 27.04 4.76 -13.03
CA VAL A 183 28.23 5.38 -13.63
C VAL A 183 27.85 6.56 -14.53
N GLN A 184 26.85 6.38 -15.41
CA GLN A 184 26.36 7.46 -16.29
C GLN A 184 25.86 8.69 -15.52
N ASN A 185 25.30 8.49 -14.33
CA ASN A 185 24.79 9.57 -13.47
C ASN A 185 25.83 10.07 -12.45
N ASN A 186 27.11 9.68 -12.58
CA ASN A 186 28.19 10.04 -11.66
C ASN A 186 27.94 9.67 -10.18
N ILE A 187 27.11 8.65 -9.95
CA ILE A 187 26.89 8.07 -8.60
C ILE A 187 28.04 7.14 -8.25
N LEU A 188 28.61 6.46 -9.25
CA LEU A 188 29.78 5.61 -9.12
C LEU A 188 30.85 6.02 -10.13
N GLU A 189 32.12 5.90 -9.75
CA GLU A 189 33.24 5.99 -10.69
C GLU A 189 33.21 4.80 -11.67
N PHE A 190 33.70 5.02 -12.89
CA PHE A 190 33.74 3.98 -13.93
C PHE A 190 34.56 2.75 -13.50
N SER A 191 35.70 2.97 -12.84
CA SER A 191 36.56 1.90 -12.30
C SER A 191 35.83 1.04 -11.28
N LYS A 192 35.18 1.65 -10.28
CA LYS A 192 34.35 0.96 -9.28
C LYS A 192 33.18 0.23 -9.93
N GLY A 193 32.55 0.83 -10.94
CA GLY A 193 31.49 0.18 -11.70
C GLY A 193 31.93 -1.15 -12.31
N ASN A 194 33.11 -1.18 -12.95
CA ASN A 194 33.65 -2.41 -13.53
C ASN A 194 33.99 -3.46 -12.46
N GLU A 195 34.62 -3.05 -11.35
CA GLU A 195 34.91 -3.93 -10.22
C GLU A 195 33.64 -4.63 -9.70
N TYR A 196 32.54 -3.88 -9.52
CA TYR A 196 31.28 -4.46 -9.07
C TYR A 196 30.65 -5.43 -10.08
N LEU A 197 30.81 -5.19 -11.39
CA LEU A 197 30.37 -6.13 -12.42
C LEU A 197 31.17 -7.44 -12.36
N GLU A 198 32.49 -7.36 -12.13
CA GLU A 198 33.35 -8.55 -11.96
C GLU A 198 32.98 -9.34 -10.70
N ILE A 199 32.78 -8.66 -9.56
CA ILE A 199 32.33 -9.28 -8.31
C ILE A 199 31.00 -10.01 -8.54
N PHE A 200 30.06 -9.40 -9.26
CA PHE A 200 28.78 -10.04 -9.60
C PHE A 200 28.99 -11.31 -10.44
N GLN A 201 29.75 -11.23 -11.54
CA GLN A 201 29.99 -12.37 -12.43
C GLN A 201 30.64 -13.55 -11.72
N LYS A 202 31.60 -13.28 -10.81
CA LYS A 202 32.28 -14.32 -10.03
C LYS A 202 31.37 -15.00 -9.02
N ASN A 203 30.41 -14.27 -8.44
CA ASN A 203 29.65 -14.73 -7.27
C ASN A 203 28.17 -15.03 -7.55
N GLN A 204 27.61 -14.68 -8.71
CA GLN A 204 26.17 -14.82 -9.01
C GLN A 204 25.61 -16.25 -8.91
N LYS A 205 26.46 -17.27 -8.96
CA LYS A 205 26.05 -18.69 -8.78
C LYS A 205 25.96 -19.12 -7.32
N THR A 206 26.66 -18.43 -6.42
CA THR A 206 26.83 -18.79 -5.00
C THR A 206 26.22 -17.77 -4.04
N HIS A 207 25.97 -16.55 -4.54
CA HIS A 207 25.45 -15.43 -3.77
C HIS A 207 24.23 -14.82 -4.44
N SER A 208 23.30 -14.35 -3.62
CA SER A 208 22.15 -13.56 -4.02
C SER A 208 22.48 -12.07 -3.85
N PHE A 209 22.38 -11.33 -4.95
CA PHE A 209 22.49 -9.87 -4.96
C PHE A 209 21.10 -9.26 -4.81
N ARG A 210 20.92 -8.38 -3.82
CA ARG A 210 19.61 -7.83 -3.48
C ARG A 210 19.70 -6.34 -3.26
N ILE A 211 18.73 -5.60 -3.77
CA ILE A 211 18.54 -4.21 -3.33
C ILE A 211 17.64 -4.23 -2.11
N LYS A 212 18.06 -3.55 -1.05
CA LYS A 212 17.22 -3.23 0.10
C LYS A 212 16.88 -1.75 0.05
N ARG A 213 15.60 -1.41 -0.10
CA ARG A 213 15.13 -0.02 -0.04
C ARG A 213 14.32 0.18 1.22
N ASN A 214 14.50 1.34 1.83
CA ASN A 214 13.55 1.81 2.83
C ASN A 214 12.22 2.11 2.11
N ILE A 215 11.19 1.31 2.39
CA ILE A 215 9.84 1.63 1.94
C ILE A 215 9.26 2.61 2.97
N ILE A 216 8.62 3.66 2.48
CA ILE A 216 7.89 4.59 3.32
C ILE A 216 6.88 3.79 4.14
N PRO A 217 6.86 3.93 5.48
CA PRO A 217 5.95 3.19 6.33
C PRO A 217 4.50 3.30 5.85
N THR A 218 3.80 2.18 5.86
CA THR A 218 2.36 2.12 5.60
C THR A 218 1.64 1.57 6.82
N THR A 219 0.34 1.37 6.75
CA THR A 219 -0.48 0.84 7.83
C THR A 219 -0.96 -0.56 7.48
N ILE A 220 -1.27 -1.35 8.51
CA ILE A 220 -1.88 -2.68 8.40
C ILE A 220 -2.96 -2.85 9.46
N TYR A 221 -3.96 -3.67 9.14
CA TYR A 221 -4.92 -4.19 10.09
C TYR A 221 -4.56 -5.63 10.43
N ASN A 222 -4.48 -5.93 11.72
CA ASN A 222 -4.28 -7.28 12.22
C ASN A 222 -5.52 -7.69 13.02
N ILE A 223 -6.11 -8.83 12.70
CA ILE A 223 -7.34 -9.30 13.34
C ILE A 223 -7.06 -10.64 14.01
N TRP A 224 -7.51 -10.76 15.26
CA TRP A 224 -7.48 -11.98 16.05
C TRP A 224 -8.89 -12.29 16.55
N LYS A 225 -9.36 -13.51 16.29
CA LYS A 225 -10.60 -14.01 16.89
C LYS A 225 -10.38 -14.33 18.37
N ALA A 226 -11.41 -14.12 19.20
CA ALA A 226 -11.35 -14.49 20.60
C ALA A 226 -11.08 -15.99 20.74
N GLY A 227 -10.14 -16.38 21.60
CA GLY A 227 -9.75 -17.78 21.80
C GLY A 227 -8.72 -18.31 20.80
N SER A 228 -8.44 -17.61 19.69
CA SER A 228 -7.40 -18.01 18.72
C SER A 228 -6.34 -16.91 18.57
N SER A 229 -5.37 -16.89 19.48
CA SER A 229 -4.22 -15.96 19.41
C SER A 229 -3.23 -16.33 18.30
N LYS A 230 -3.33 -17.55 17.74
CA LYS A 230 -2.44 -18.08 16.71
C LYS A 230 -2.90 -17.77 15.28
N GLU A 231 -4.23 -17.65 15.05
CA GLU A 231 -4.76 -17.31 13.72
C GLU A 231 -4.89 -15.80 13.57
N LYS A 232 -3.93 -15.22 12.85
CA LYS A 232 -3.87 -13.79 12.60
C LYS A 232 -4.18 -13.52 11.12
N GLN A 233 -5.29 -12.83 10.86
CA GLN A 233 -5.52 -12.25 9.54
C GLN A 233 -4.85 -10.87 9.44
N GLN A 234 -4.23 -10.59 8.30
CA GLN A 234 -3.58 -9.31 8.05
C GLN A 234 -4.08 -8.71 6.74
N TYR A 235 -4.55 -7.47 6.81
CA TYR A 235 -4.97 -6.68 5.65
C TYR A 235 -4.12 -5.42 5.54
N ASN A 236 -3.99 -4.90 4.33
CA ASN A 236 -3.33 -3.62 4.10
C ASN A 236 -4.20 -2.50 4.69
N GLY A 237 -3.56 -1.56 5.38
CA GLY A 237 -4.23 -0.44 6.06
C GLY A 237 -4.32 0.83 5.23
N GLN A 238 -4.07 0.75 3.93
CA GLN A 238 -3.97 1.91 3.03
C GLN A 238 -5.34 2.54 2.73
N THR A 239 -6.40 1.77 2.92
CA THR A 239 -7.81 2.13 2.74
C THR A 239 -8.59 1.77 4.00
N PRO A 240 -9.84 2.27 4.14
CA PRO A 240 -10.71 1.87 5.24
C PRO A 240 -11.00 0.36 5.25
N LEU A 241 -11.19 -0.19 6.46
CA LEU A 241 -11.66 -1.54 6.71
C LEU A 241 -13.09 -1.48 7.25
N PHE A 242 -14.00 -2.15 6.56
CA PHE A 242 -15.40 -2.28 6.97
C PHE A 242 -15.62 -3.63 7.60
N ILE A 243 -16.24 -3.63 8.77
CA ILE A 243 -16.42 -4.81 9.60
C ILE A 243 -17.88 -4.94 9.93
N PHE A 244 -18.43 -6.13 9.77
CA PHE A 244 -19.83 -6.42 10.05
C PHE A 244 -19.89 -7.42 11.19
N SER A 245 -20.45 -7.02 12.32
CA SER A 245 -20.45 -7.79 13.56
C SER A 245 -21.56 -7.34 14.51
N ASP A 246 -22.30 -8.31 15.03
CA ASP A 246 -23.17 -8.12 16.21
C ASP A 246 -22.46 -8.53 17.52
N CYS A 247 -21.23 -9.07 17.41
CA CYS A 247 -20.37 -9.38 18.54
C CYS A 247 -19.52 -8.17 18.97
N ASP A 248 -19.02 -8.20 20.21
CA ASP A 248 -18.07 -7.22 20.74
C ASP A 248 -16.74 -7.24 19.98
N ILE A 249 -16.29 -6.07 19.51
CA ILE A 249 -15.07 -5.87 18.76
C ILE A 249 -14.20 -4.85 19.48
N LYS A 250 -13.00 -5.27 19.88
CA LYS A 250 -12.01 -4.40 20.52
C LYS A 250 -11.04 -3.85 19.50
N VAL A 251 -10.83 -2.53 19.47
CA VAL A 251 -9.90 -1.87 18.56
C VAL A 251 -8.68 -1.35 19.33
N LYS A 252 -7.49 -1.78 18.92
CA LYS A 252 -6.20 -1.23 19.34
C LYS A 252 -5.75 -0.22 18.29
N HIS A 253 -5.69 1.04 18.69
CA HIS A 253 -5.49 2.18 17.79
C HIS A 253 -4.06 2.31 17.26
N LEU A 254 -3.93 2.97 16.11
CA LEU A 254 -2.65 3.32 15.53
C LEU A 254 -1.99 4.43 16.36
N GLU A 255 -0.77 4.19 16.80
CA GLU A 255 0.03 5.16 17.55
C GLU A 255 0.91 5.99 16.62
N SER A 256 1.25 7.21 17.04
CA SER A 256 2.31 7.99 16.39
C SER A 256 3.66 7.28 16.56
N ASN A 257 4.52 7.30 15.54
CA ASN A 257 5.87 6.71 15.63
C ASN A 257 6.97 7.76 15.92
N TYR A 258 6.60 8.93 16.43
CA TYR A 258 7.56 9.90 16.98
C TYR A 258 8.25 9.33 18.21
N GLY A 259 9.58 9.21 18.17
CA GLY A 259 10.37 8.82 19.34
C GLY A 259 10.13 7.38 19.82
N ALA A 260 9.44 6.54 19.04
CA ALA A 260 9.25 5.14 19.39
C ALA A 260 10.62 4.43 19.44
N LYS A 261 10.82 3.59 20.47
CA LYS A 261 12.00 2.74 20.55
C LYS A 261 12.08 1.91 19.27
N PRO A 262 13.24 1.87 18.57
CA PRO A 262 13.38 1.02 17.40
C PRO A 262 12.99 -0.41 17.79
N ARG A 263 12.06 -1.00 17.03
CA ARG A 263 11.76 -2.42 17.20
C ARG A 263 13.07 -3.19 17.09
N SER A 264 13.23 -4.22 17.92
CA SER A 264 14.36 -5.14 17.79
C SER A 264 14.43 -5.62 16.33
N LYS A 265 15.62 -5.52 15.73
CA LYS A 265 15.87 -6.10 14.41
C LYS A 265 15.50 -7.58 14.52
N ARG A 266 14.64 -8.06 13.62
CA ARG A 266 14.35 -9.50 13.55
C ARG A 266 15.63 -10.23 13.16
N ASN A 267 15.82 -11.45 13.67
CA ASN A 267 17.00 -12.26 13.36
C ASN A 267 17.10 -12.65 11.87
N ASP A 268 16.02 -12.55 11.10
CA ASP A 268 15.95 -12.79 9.66
C ASP A 268 16.25 -11.53 8.80
N ALA A 269 16.58 -10.39 9.42
CA ALA A 269 16.94 -9.18 8.69
C ALA A 269 18.29 -9.36 7.97
N THR A 270 18.37 -8.96 6.69
CA THR A 270 19.65 -8.93 5.96
C THR A 270 20.67 -8.11 6.76
N PRO A 271 21.79 -8.72 7.18
CA PRO A 271 22.83 -8.06 7.95
C PRO A 271 23.36 -6.82 7.24
N ASP A 272 23.72 -5.79 7.99
CA ASP A 272 24.36 -4.61 7.41
C ASP A 272 25.78 -4.94 6.89
N THR A 273 26.39 -6.03 7.38
CA THR A 273 27.65 -6.60 6.90
C THR A 273 27.58 -7.11 5.46
N ASP A 274 26.39 -7.42 4.95
CA ASP A 274 26.21 -7.93 3.59
C ASP A 274 26.17 -6.79 2.56
N LEU A 275 26.28 -5.52 2.97
CA LEU A 275 26.24 -4.36 2.08
C LEU A 275 27.50 -4.32 1.19
N LEU A 276 27.31 -4.49 -0.11
CA LEU A 276 28.38 -4.48 -1.11
C LEU A 276 28.55 -3.09 -1.76
N ILE A 277 27.44 -2.45 -2.15
CA ILE A 277 27.44 -1.15 -2.84
C ILE A 277 26.56 -0.18 -2.07
N PRO A 278 27.14 0.64 -1.16
CA PRO A 278 26.41 1.57 -0.30
C PRO A 278 25.53 2.55 -1.08
N GLU A 279 26.07 3.14 -2.15
CA GLU A 279 25.43 4.17 -2.98
C GLU A 279 24.16 3.67 -3.66
N LEU A 280 24.09 2.35 -3.91
CA LEU A 280 22.97 1.70 -4.58
C LEU A 280 22.14 0.80 -3.66
N HIS A 281 22.52 0.73 -2.38
CA HIS A 281 21.97 -0.18 -1.37
C HIS A 281 21.89 -1.64 -1.86
N ILE A 282 22.96 -2.11 -2.50
CA ILE A 282 23.07 -3.49 -2.98
C ILE A 282 23.80 -4.32 -1.95
N TYR A 283 23.17 -5.41 -1.56
CA TYR A 283 23.65 -6.41 -0.61
C TYR A 283 24.00 -7.69 -1.35
N MET A 284 25.06 -8.37 -0.92
CA MET A 284 25.49 -9.66 -1.41
C MET A 284 25.43 -10.66 -0.24
N SER A 285 24.54 -11.64 -0.34
CA SER A 285 24.32 -12.64 0.71
C SER A 285 24.52 -14.04 0.14
N LYS A 286 25.14 -14.96 0.89
CA LYS A 286 25.33 -16.34 0.44
C LYS A 286 23.98 -17.02 0.24
N ILE A 287 23.83 -17.80 -0.83
CA ILE A 287 22.62 -18.60 -1.03
C ILE A 287 22.69 -19.77 -0.04
N ASN A 288 21.94 -19.70 1.06
CA ASN A 288 21.71 -20.86 1.90
C ASN A 288 20.81 -21.81 1.09
N LYS A 289 21.36 -22.94 0.67
CA LYS A 289 20.56 -24.08 0.22
C LYS A 289 20.12 -24.80 1.48
N ASP A 290 18.86 -24.62 1.85
CA ASP A 290 18.15 -25.60 2.68
C ASP A 290 17.77 -26.80 1.80
#